data_AF-A0A1Y2IAI2-F1
#
_entry.id   AF-A0A1Y2IAI2-F1
#
_cell.length_a   1.000
_cell.length_b   1.000
_cell.length_c   1.000
_cell.angle_alpha   90.00
_cell.angle_beta   90.00
_cell.angle_gamma   90.00
#
_symmetry.space_group_name_H-M   'P 1'
#
loop_
_entity.id
_entity.type
_entity.pdbx_description
1 polymer ?
#
loop_
_entity_poly.entity_id
_entity_poly.type
_entity_poly.pdbx_seq_one_letter_code
_entity_poly.pdbx_strand_id
1 'polypeptide(L)'
;MSAAATPSTSASLDPSASPSSNRGRGRGRGRARGRGRGYAYGGERGRGGRGAPEPQAGEDGRPLAAQASSATARPPKEKVPKPQLTHFIALPIGHHARLRESMQTFTDRLLASTPPIPGLDRSIVIPPRRLHFTLGVMSLDVDKNGPSSSEAPAAEGRPRRTLDAAKRVLDELKPRIAEILRGEKLRVKLDSMDIMKPERQDQERANVMWVGPSLDGESARQLKAVADVIVKGFAEAGLLVDEKRHLKASVV
;
A
#
# COMPACT_ATOMS: atom_id res chain seq x y z
N MET A 1 -2.40 6.18 -67.61
CA MET A 1 -3.44 7.22 -67.78
C MET A 1 -4.75 6.65 -67.29
N SER A 2 -5.52 7.43 -66.51
CA SER A 2 -6.83 7.12 -65.89
C SER A 2 -6.82 6.11 -64.73
N ALA A 3 -7.51 6.32 -63.61
CA ALA A 3 -8.16 7.49 -63.01
C ALA A 3 -8.31 7.20 -61.50
N ALA A 4 -8.06 8.21 -60.68
CA ALA A 4 -8.22 8.15 -59.22
C ALA A 4 -9.69 8.36 -58.84
N ALA A 5 -10.20 7.54 -57.91
CA ALA A 5 -11.52 7.71 -57.32
C ALA A 5 -11.36 8.09 -55.84
N THR A 6 -11.68 9.35 -55.52
CA THR A 6 -11.85 9.87 -54.15
C THR A 6 -13.33 9.81 -53.77
N PRO A 7 -13.71 9.25 -52.61
CA PRO A 7 -15.03 9.48 -52.04
C PRO A 7 -15.03 10.76 -51.17
N SER A 8 -16.05 11.58 -51.44
CA SER A 8 -16.33 12.86 -50.78
C SER A 8 -17.41 12.70 -49.71
N THR A 9 -17.23 13.45 -48.61
CA THR A 9 -18.24 14.24 -47.88
C THR A 9 -19.47 13.55 -47.27
N SER A 10 -19.61 13.66 -45.95
CA SER A 10 -20.80 14.29 -45.33
C SER A 10 -20.54 14.60 -43.86
N ALA A 11 -20.30 15.88 -43.57
CA ALA A 11 -20.38 16.45 -42.23
C ALA A 11 -21.85 16.69 -41.86
N SER A 12 -22.25 16.32 -40.66
CA SER A 12 -23.52 16.71 -40.05
C SER A 12 -23.25 17.37 -38.68
N LEU A 13 -23.34 18.70 -38.67
CA LEU A 13 -23.80 19.51 -37.53
C LEU A 13 -25.31 19.20 -37.36
N ASP A 14 -26.00 19.22 -36.22
CA ASP A 14 -26.02 20.10 -35.03
C ASP A 14 -27.12 19.50 -34.08
N PRO A 15 -27.77 20.21 -33.13
CA PRO A 15 -27.38 20.69 -31.80
C PRO A 15 -28.25 20.08 -30.66
N SER A 16 -28.08 20.60 -29.43
CA SER A 16 -29.08 20.75 -28.34
C SER A 16 -28.90 19.97 -27.02
N ALA A 17 -28.43 20.75 -26.04
CA ALA A 17 -28.87 20.88 -24.64
C ALA A 17 -29.68 19.75 -23.96
N SER A 18 -29.21 19.35 -22.76
CA SER A 18 -29.92 19.66 -21.50
C SER A 18 -29.04 19.40 -20.26
N PRO A 19 -29.06 20.29 -19.25
CA PRO A 19 -28.37 20.10 -17.98
C PRO A 19 -29.29 19.39 -16.97
N SER A 20 -28.87 18.25 -16.41
CA SER A 20 -29.55 17.67 -15.25
C SER A 20 -28.66 17.77 -14.01
N SER A 21 -28.97 18.79 -13.22
CA SER A 21 -28.65 18.87 -11.80
C SER A 21 -29.26 17.67 -11.07
N ASN A 22 -28.44 16.86 -10.39
CA ASN A 22 -28.95 16.05 -9.29
C ASN A 22 -28.02 16.11 -8.08
N ARG A 23 -28.32 17.09 -7.21
CA ARG A 23 -27.80 17.19 -5.84
C ARG A 23 -28.53 16.17 -4.97
N GLY A 24 -27.95 14.98 -4.80
CA GLY A 24 -28.40 14.00 -3.81
C GLY A 24 -27.65 14.16 -2.47
N ARG A 25 -28.16 15.01 -1.57
CA ARG A 25 -27.73 15.06 -0.16
C ARG A 25 -28.27 13.84 0.58
N GLY A 26 -27.47 12.79 0.70
CA GLY A 26 -27.74 11.67 1.60
C GLY A 26 -27.17 11.91 3.01
N ARG A 27 -27.96 12.51 3.90
CA ARG A 27 -27.74 12.46 5.35
C ARG A 27 -28.27 11.11 5.86
N GLY A 28 -27.43 10.27 6.45
CA GLY A 28 -27.85 8.91 6.81
C GLY A 28 -27.05 8.23 7.91
N ARG A 29 -27.30 8.67 9.15
CA ARG A 29 -27.44 7.87 10.39
C ARG A 29 -26.29 6.94 10.80
N GLY A 30 -25.68 7.30 11.93
CA GLY A 30 -24.82 6.43 12.70
C GLY A 30 -25.50 5.14 13.16
N ARG A 31 -24.67 4.11 13.28
CA ARG A 31 -24.87 2.94 14.14
C ARG A 31 -23.54 2.75 14.88
N ALA A 32 -23.51 3.18 16.13
CA ALA A 32 -23.82 2.35 17.29
C ALA A 32 -22.72 1.32 17.56
N ARG A 33 -22.02 1.59 18.65
CA ARG A 33 -20.93 0.85 19.27
C ARG A 33 -21.40 -0.57 19.62
N GLY A 34 -20.83 -1.58 18.98
CA GLY A 34 -20.85 -2.96 19.47
C GLY A 34 -19.68 -3.21 20.40
N ARG A 35 -19.91 -3.16 21.72
CA ARG A 35 -19.02 -3.75 22.72
C ARG A 35 -19.31 -5.27 22.78
N GLY A 36 -18.50 -6.09 22.12
CA GLY A 36 -18.36 -7.52 22.47
C GLY A 36 -17.08 -7.67 23.30
N ARG A 37 -17.16 -7.76 24.63
CA ARG A 37 -17.28 -9.01 25.42
C ARG A 37 -16.40 -10.13 24.87
N GLY A 38 -15.34 -10.39 25.63
CA GLY A 38 -14.30 -11.34 25.28
C GLY A 38 -14.72 -12.80 25.41
N TYR A 39 -13.89 -13.63 24.78
CA TYR A 39 -13.79 -15.04 25.10
C TYR A 39 -12.32 -15.34 25.35
N ALA A 40 -12.03 -15.63 26.63
CA ALA A 40 -10.86 -16.36 27.02
C ALA A 40 -11.05 -17.81 26.56
N TYR A 41 -10.34 -18.22 25.52
CA TYR A 41 -9.92 -19.60 25.33
C TYR A 41 -8.44 -19.61 25.68
N GLY A 42 -7.99 -20.28 26.75
CA GLY A 42 -8.38 -21.65 27.09
C GLY A 42 -7.48 -22.56 26.26
N GLY A 43 -6.57 -23.25 26.94
CA GLY A 43 -5.36 -23.78 26.36
C GLY A 43 -5.56 -24.88 25.32
N GLU A 44 -4.49 -25.13 24.56
CA GLU A 44 -4.04 -26.49 24.33
C GLU A 44 -2.56 -26.48 23.96
N ARG A 45 -1.75 -26.92 24.93
CA ARG A 45 -0.35 -27.26 24.75
C ARG A 45 -0.32 -28.56 23.93
N GLY A 46 -0.26 -28.43 22.61
CA GLY A 46 0.06 -29.52 21.70
C GLY A 46 1.53 -29.91 21.79
N ARG A 47 1.84 -30.78 22.75
CA ARG A 47 3.14 -31.38 23.02
C ARG A 47 3.29 -32.64 22.16
N GLY A 48 3.82 -32.50 20.95
CA GLY A 48 4.35 -33.61 20.14
C GLY A 48 5.84 -33.34 19.93
N GLY A 49 6.74 -34.05 20.61
CA GLY A 49 7.16 -35.37 20.16
C GLY A 49 8.54 -35.24 19.50
N ARG A 50 9.56 -34.90 20.30
CA ARG A 50 10.98 -35.08 19.91
C ARG A 50 11.55 -36.18 20.77
N GLY A 51 12.06 -37.20 20.09
CA GLY A 51 12.73 -38.35 20.65
C GLY A 51 13.87 -37.92 21.59
N ALA A 52 13.94 -38.66 22.68
CA ALA A 52 15.01 -38.62 23.65
C ALA A 52 16.32 -39.17 23.05
N PRO A 53 17.46 -38.56 23.34
CA PRO A 53 18.70 -39.28 23.60
C PRO A 53 18.78 -39.66 25.09
N GLU A 54 19.20 -40.90 25.33
CA GLU A 54 19.53 -41.49 26.64
C GLU A 54 20.40 -40.57 27.52
N PRO A 55 20.07 -40.41 28.81
CA PRO A 55 21.01 -39.88 29.79
C PRO A 55 21.76 -41.01 30.50
N GLN A 56 23.10 -40.93 30.46
CA GLN A 56 24.00 -41.67 31.32
C GLN A 56 23.78 -41.27 32.79
N ALA A 57 23.76 -42.28 33.64
CA ALA A 57 23.70 -42.16 35.09
C ALA A 57 24.98 -41.48 35.61
N GLY A 58 24.78 -40.37 36.32
CA GLY A 58 25.80 -39.68 37.10
C GLY A 58 25.13 -39.16 38.36
N GLU A 59 25.26 -39.95 39.43
CA GLU A 59 24.85 -39.60 40.78
C GLU A 59 25.68 -38.40 41.28
N ASP A 60 25.01 -37.34 41.73
CA ASP A 60 25.56 -36.43 42.73
C ASP A 60 24.43 -35.60 43.35
N GLY A 61 24.02 -36.02 44.54
CA GLY A 61 23.00 -35.36 45.35
C GLY A 61 23.44 -33.98 45.81
N ARG A 62 22.80 -32.94 45.29
CA ARG A 62 22.84 -31.59 45.87
C ARG A 62 21.40 -31.13 46.18
N PRO A 63 21.13 -30.67 47.42
CA PRO A 63 19.79 -30.22 47.80
C PRO A 63 19.40 -28.94 47.05
N LEU A 64 18.31 -29.04 46.30
CA LEU A 64 17.66 -27.93 45.59
C LEU A 64 17.01 -26.99 46.61
N ALA A 65 17.74 -25.93 47.00
CA ALA A 65 17.17 -24.79 47.71
C ALA A 65 16.17 -24.08 46.79
N ALA A 66 14.89 -24.12 47.18
CA ALA A 66 13.79 -23.44 46.51
C ALA A 66 13.99 -21.92 46.58
N GLN A 67 14.66 -21.36 45.57
CA GLN A 67 14.68 -19.91 45.35
C GLN A 67 13.33 -19.47 44.81
N ALA A 68 12.47 -19.01 45.72
CA ALA A 68 11.27 -18.25 45.44
C ALA A 68 11.66 -16.97 44.68
N SER A 69 11.71 -17.07 43.35
CA SER A 69 11.93 -15.94 42.46
C SER A 69 10.66 -15.09 42.47
N SER A 70 10.70 -14.05 43.32
CA SER A 70 9.69 -13.01 43.39
C SER A 70 9.54 -12.37 42.01
N ALA A 71 8.48 -12.75 41.30
CA ALA A 71 8.15 -12.28 39.97
C ALA A 71 7.74 -10.80 40.07
N THR A 72 8.72 -9.92 40.01
CA THR A 72 8.51 -8.47 39.89
C THR A 72 7.78 -8.19 38.58
N ALA A 73 6.49 -7.84 38.70
CA ALA A 73 5.63 -7.51 37.57
C ALA A 73 6.24 -6.34 36.79
N ARG A 74 6.77 -6.63 35.60
CA ARG A 74 7.34 -5.62 34.71
C ARG A 74 6.25 -4.61 34.35
N PRO A 75 6.47 -3.30 34.53
CA PRO A 75 5.46 -2.29 34.21
C PRO A 75 5.09 -2.38 32.72
N PRO A 76 3.81 -2.15 32.36
CA PRO A 76 3.35 -2.21 30.98
C PRO A 76 4.10 -1.17 30.15
N LYS A 77 4.83 -1.63 29.13
CA LYS A 77 5.51 -0.72 28.18
C LYS A 77 4.46 0.13 27.47
N GLU A 78 4.49 1.43 27.72
CA GLU A 78 3.67 2.40 26.99
C GLU A 78 4.00 2.31 25.50
N LYS A 79 3.01 1.93 24.70
CA LYS A 79 3.19 1.78 23.24
C LYS A 79 3.13 3.17 22.63
N VAL A 80 4.27 3.69 22.18
CA VAL A 80 4.32 4.92 21.39
C VAL A 80 3.34 4.79 20.21
N PRO A 81 2.39 5.74 20.04
CA PRO A 81 1.45 5.69 18.92
C PRO A 81 2.18 5.66 17.59
N LYS A 82 1.73 4.80 16.67
CA LYS A 82 2.28 4.77 15.32
C LYS A 82 1.89 6.08 14.60
N PRO A 83 2.84 6.78 13.96
CA PRO A 83 2.52 8.00 13.23
C PRO A 83 1.54 7.68 12.09
N GLN A 84 0.59 8.59 11.83
CA GLN A 84 -0.36 8.44 10.74
C GLN A 84 0.37 8.63 9.41
N LEU A 85 0.25 7.67 8.49
CA LEU A 85 0.75 7.82 7.13
C LEU A 85 -0.12 8.84 6.39
N THR A 86 0.51 9.86 5.83
CA THR A 86 -0.18 10.98 5.17
C THR A 86 0.12 11.06 3.67
N HIS A 87 1.30 10.59 3.25
CA HIS A 87 1.77 10.70 1.88
C HIS A 87 2.37 9.38 1.40
N PHE A 88 2.54 9.27 0.08
CA PHE A 88 3.22 8.15 -0.54
C PHE A 88 3.93 8.61 -1.80
N ILE A 89 4.97 7.88 -2.19
CA ILE A 89 5.67 8.03 -3.46
C ILE A 89 5.04 7.07 -4.44
N ALA A 90 4.68 7.57 -5.62
CA ALA A 90 4.03 6.78 -6.63
C ALA A 90 4.63 6.95 -8.02
N LEU A 91 4.60 5.87 -8.80
CA LEU A 91 4.83 5.89 -10.23
C LEU A 91 3.47 5.81 -10.95
N PRO A 92 2.94 6.92 -11.50
CA PRO A 92 1.63 6.93 -12.14
C PRO A 92 1.64 6.20 -13.48
N ILE A 93 0.79 5.19 -13.64
CA ILE A 93 0.67 4.38 -14.87
C ILE A 93 -0.66 4.59 -15.60
N GLY A 94 -1.62 5.26 -14.97
CA GLY A 94 -2.94 5.56 -15.54
C GLY A 94 -2.95 6.51 -16.74
N HIS A 95 -1.79 6.99 -17.22
CA HIS A 95 -1.71 7.86 -18.39
C HIS A 95 -1.70 7.07 -19.72
N HIS A 96 -1.44 5.77 -19.70
CA HIS A 96 -1.46 4.92 -20.89
C HIS A 96 -2.91 4.63 -21.34
N ALA A 97 -3.30 5.12 -22.52
CA ALA A 97 -4.66 4.97 -23.05
C ALA A 97 -5.10 3.48 -23.15
N ARG A 98 -4.27 2.64 -23.77
CA ARG A 98 -4.54 1.19 -23.90
C ARG A 98 -4.73 0.50 -22.55
N LEU A 99 -3.89 0.81 -21.57
CA LEU A 99 -4.04 0.25 -20.22
C LEU A 99 -5.36 0.67 -19.58
N ARG A 100 -5.73 1.96 -19.71
CA ARG A 100 -7.01 2.45 -19.18
C ARG A 100 -8.20 1.75 -19.81
N GLU A 101 -8.21 1.60 -21.14
CA GLU A 101 -9.28 0.91 -21.87
C GLU A 101 -9.40 -0.55 -21.46
N SER A 102 -8.28 -1.27 -21.37
CA SER A 102 -8.26 -2.66 -20.91
C SER A 102 -8.77 -2.81 -19.48
N MET A 103 -8.30 -1.97 -18.56
CA MET A 103 -8.73 -1.99 -17.16
C MET A 103 -10.20 -1.61 -17.02
N GLN A 104 -10.67 -0.59 -17.75
CA GLN A 104 -12.06 -0.19 -17.75
C GLN A 104 -12.96 -1.33 -18.22
N THR A 105 -12.64 -1.94 -19.37
CA THR A 105 -13.37 -3.08 -19.93
C THR A 105 -13.41 -4.26 -18.95
N PHE A 106 -12.28 -4.56 -18.31
CA PHE A 106 -12.20 -5.60 -17.30
C PHE A 106 -13.10 -5.30 -16.10
N THR A 107 -13.03 -4.09 -15.52
CA THR A 107 -13.86 -3.71 -14.37
C THR A 107 -15.35 -3.65 -14.71
N ASP A 108 -15.72 -3.22 -15.92
CA ASP A 108 -17.11 -3.18 -16.37
C ASP A 108 -17.70 -4.59 -16.50
N ARG A 109 -16.90 -5.55 -16.99
CA ARG A 109 -17.29 -6.96 -17.04
C ARG A 109 -17.48 -7.57 -15.65
N LEU A 110 -16.61 -7.24 -14.69
CA LEU A 110 -16.78 -7.70 -13.31
C LEU A 110 -18.05 -7.12 -12.67
N LEU A 111 -18.32 -5.84 -12.89
CA LEU A 111 -19.52 -5.17 -12.36
C LEU A 111 -20.82 -5.66 -13.03
N ALA A 112 -20.75 -6.13 -14.27
CA ALA A 112 -21.88 -6.68 -15.01
C ALA A 112 -22.07 -8.20 -14.83
N SER A 113 -21.32 -8.85 -13.92
CA SER A 113 -21.38 -10.29 -13.74
C SER A 113 -22.77 -10.76 -13.29
N THR A 114 -23.16 -11.96 -13.73
CA THR A 114 -24.40 -12.62 -13.28
C THR A 114 -24.05 -14.03 -12.78
N PRO A 115 -24.27 -14.35 -11.49
CA PRO A 115 -24.80 -13.45 -10.46
C PRO A 115 -23.83 -12.29 -10.12
N PRO A 116 -24.33 -11.17 -9.56
CA PRO A 116 -23.47 -10.09 -9.09
C PRO A 116 -22.49 -10.59 -8.02
N ILE A 117 -21.24 -10.15 -8.07
CA ILE A 117 -20.24 -10.48 -7.06
C ILE A 117 -20.59 -9.73 -5.75
N PRO A 118 -20.85 -10.42 -4.63
CA PRO A 118 -21.20 -9.76 -3.37
C PRO A 118 -20.12 -8.80 -2.91
N GLY A 119 -20.53 -7.57 -2.56
CA GLY A 119 -19.62 -6.52 -2.09
C GLY A 119 -18.80 -5.83 -3.18
N LEU A 120 -18.92 -6.25 -4.45
CA LEU A 120 -18.29 -5.55 -5.58
C LEU A 120 -19.27 -4.54 -6.17
N ASP A 121 -18.95 -3.26 -5.98
CA ASP A 121 -19.68 -2.15 -6.60
C ASP A 121 -18.72 -1.03 -7.05
N ARG A 122 -19.26 -0.03 -7.76
CA ARG A 122 -18.48 1.07 -8.32
C ARG A 122 -17.74 1.93 -7.28
N SER A 123 -18.18 1.95 -6.03
CA SER A 123 -17.55 2.75 -4.97
C SER A 123 -16.20 2.18 -4.53
N ILE A 124 -15.97 0.88 -4.73
CA ILE A 124 -14.71 0.22 -4.40
C ILE A 124 -13.75 0.12 -5.59
N VAL A 125 -14.22 0.32 -6.82
CA VAL A 125 -13.40 0.28 -8.04
C VAL A 125 -12.59 1.57 -8.19
N ILE A 126 -11.27 1.46 -8.38
CA ILE A 126 -10.41 2.62 -8.63
C ILE A 126 -10.46 2.99 -10.11
N PRO A 127 -10.76 4.27 -10.44
CA PRO A 127 -10.74 4.72 -11.83
C PRO A 127 -9.39 4.42 -12.49
N PRO A 128 -9.34 3.87 -13.72
CA PRO A 128 -8.08 3.51 -14.38
C PRO A 128 -7.07 4.65 -14.52
N ARG A 129 -7.54 5.91 -14.51
CA ARG A 129 -6.68 7.11 -14.50
C ARG A 129 -5.84 7.27 -13.22
N ARG A 130 -6.26 6.66 -12.11
CA ARG A 130 -5.61 6.73 -10.79
C ARG A 130 -4.67 5.55 -10.53
N LEU A 131 -4.45 4.67 -11.50
CA LEU A 131 -3.54 3.53 -11.37
C LEU A 131 -2.10 4.01 -11.19
N HIS A 132 -1.41 3.42 -10.22
CA HIS A 132 -0.03 3.74 -9.88
C HIS A 132 0.65 2.57 -9.15
N PHE A 133 1.98 2.53 -9.19
CA PHE A 133 2.77 1.72 -8.26
C PHE A 133 3.09 2.53 -7.02
N THR A 134 2.87 1.97 -5.83
CA THR A 134 3.28 2.62 -4.57
C THR A 134 4.70 2.19 -4.23
N LEU A 135 5.62 3.15 -4.20
CA LEU A 135 7.05 2.89 -3.97
C LEU A 135 7.43 3.05 -2.49
N GLY A 136 6.71 3.90 -1.75
CA GLY A 136 6.96 4.11 -0.32
C GLY A 136 5.85 4.94 0.31
N VAL A 137 5.62 4.76 1.60
CA VAL A 137 4.63 5.52 2.39
C VAL A 137 5.34 6.30 3.49
N MET A 138 4.90 7.51 3.75
CA MET A 138 5.55 8.42 4.67
C MET A 138 4.54 9.18 5.52
N SER A 139 5.02 9.66 6.66
CA SER A 139 4.29 10.56 7.54
C SER A 139 4.99 11.91 7.47
N LEU A 140 4.47 12.79 6.63
CA LEU A 140 4.93 14.17 6.57
C LEU A 140 4.15 15.00 7.58
N ASP A 141 4.86 15.94 8.19
CA ASP A 141 4.31 17.00 9.00
C ASP A 141 3.56 17.93 8.05
N VAL A 142 2.28 17.62 7.82
CA VAL A 142 1.37 18.58 7.19
C VAL A 142 1.22 19.69 8.20
N ASP A 143 1.61 20.90 7.84
CA ASP A 143 1.42 22.09 8.66
C ASP A 143 -0.05 22.17 9.06
N LYS A 144 -0.40 21.58 10.22
CA LYS A 144 -1.78 21.52 10.70
C LYS A 144 -2.28 22.87 11.20
N ASN A 145 -1.44 23.89 11.13
CA ASN A 145 -1.73 25.24 11.53
C ASN A 145 -1.31 26.16 10.39
N GLY A 146 -2.19 27.10 10.04
CA GLY A 146 -1.95 28.16 9.08
C GLY A 146 -0.71 29.03 9.40
N PRO A 147 -0.55 30.19 8.75
CA PRO A 147 0.70 30.95 8.65
C PRO A 147 1.30 31.54 9.96
N SER A 148 1.09 30.95 11.14
CA SER A 148 1.42 31.57 12.42
C SER A 148 2.05 30.66 13.49
N SER A 149 2.48 29.42 13.19
CA SER A 149 3.16 28.57 14.19
C SER A 149 4.56 28.14 13.76
N SER A 150 5.44 29.11 13.51
CA SER A 150 6.85 28.88 13.15
C SER A 150 7.77 28.62 14.37
N GLU A 151 7.28 28.61 15.60
CA GLU A 151 8.14 28.61 16.81
C GLU A 151 7.87 27.48 17.81
N ALA A 152 7.29 26.35 17.40
CA ALA A 152 7.44 25.16 18.22
C ALA A 152 8.91 24.70 18.12
N PRO A 153 9.69 24.71 19.23
CA PRO A 153 11.08 24.29 19.20
C PRO A 153 11.13 22.85 18.69
N ALA A 154 11.96 22.62 17.69
CA ALA A 154 12.20 21.28 17.18
C ALA A 154 12.58 20.40 18.38
N ALA A 155 11.77 19.37 18.66
CA ALA A 155 12.16 18.34 19.61
C ALA A 155 13.57 17.89 19.21
N GLU A 156 14.54 18.19 20.08
CA GLU A 156 15.93 18.38 19.70
C GLU A 156 16.47 17.19 18.88
N GLY A 157 16.96 17.48 17.67
CA GLY A 157 17.74 16.53 16.87
C GLY A 157 17.00 15.72 15.79
N ARG A 158 15.68 15.85 15.60
CA ARG A 158 14.99 15.18 14.48
C ARG A 158 14.80 16.10 13.27
N PRO A 159 15.20 15.70 12.06
CA PRO A 159 14.93 16.47 10.85
C PRO A 159 13.40 16.59 10.62
N ARG A 160 12.93 17.79 10.27
CA ARG A 160 11.51 18.05 9.98
C ARG A 160 11.07 17.28 8.73
N ARG A 161 9.93 16.60 8.79
CA ARG A 161 9.41 15.79 7.69
C ARG A 161 8.47 16.61 6.81
N THR A 162 9.01 17.62 6.14
CA THR A 162 8.19 18.53 5.32
C THR A 162 8.05 18.02 3.88
N LEU A 163 7.05 18.54 3.16
CA LEU A 163 6.87 18.26 1.74
C LEU A 163 8.06 18.75 0.90
N ASP A 164 8.66 19.88 1.26
CA ASP A 164 9.80 20.42 0.53
C ASP A 164 11.08 19.59 0.77
N ALA A 165 11.26 19.03 1.96
CA ALA A 165 12.32 18.06 2.21
C ALA A 165 12.15 16.81 1.31
N ALA A 166 10.93 16.29 1.19
CA ALA A 166 10.62 15.17 0.29
C ALA A 166 10.90 15.49 -1.19
N LYS A 167 10.55 16.70 -1.67
CA LYS A 167 10.87 17.13 -3.04
C LYS A 167 12.37 17.20 -3.30
N ARG A 168 13.13 17.77 -2.37
CA ARG A 168 14.61 17.84 -2.48
C ARG A 168 15.23 16.45 -2.62
N VAL A 169 14.80 15.50 -1.80
CA VAL A 169 15.27 14.11 -1.91
C VAL A 169 14.93 13.52 -3.28
N LEU A 170 13.73 13.76 -3.84
CA LEU A 170 13.41 13.31 -5.20
C LEU A 170 14.33 13.93 -6.25
N ASP A 171 14.63 15.22 -6.14
CA ASP A 171 15.52 15.92 -7.07
C ASP A 171 16.95 15.36 -7.02
N GLU A 172 17.47 15.07 -5.83
CA GLU A 172 18.78 14.45 -5.61
C GLU A 172 18.85 13.02 -6.14
N LEU A 173 17.75 12.28 -6.10
CA LEU A 173 17.68 10.90 -6.58
C LEU A 173 17.56 10.78 -8.11
N LYS A 174 17.12 11.84 -8.82
CA LYS A 174 16.98 11.83 -10.29
C LYS A 174 18.23 11.32 -11.03
N PRO A 175 19.46 11.84 -10.80
CA PRO A 175 20.63 11.35 -11.52
C PRO A 175 20.92 9.86 -11.24
N ARG A 176 20.72 9.39 -10.01
CA ARG A 176 20.92 7.99 -9.62
C ARG A 176 19.90 7.06 -10.28
N ILE A 177 18.65 7.51 -10.39
CA ILE A 177 17.60 6.77 -11.11
C ILE A 177 17.95 6.72 -12.61
N ALA A 178 18.40 7.83 -13.21
CA ALA A 178 18.80 7.88 -14.61
C ALA A 178 19.97 6.92 -14.90
N GLU A 179 20.92 6.80 -13.98
CA GLU A 179 22.04 5.84 -14.05
C GLU A 179 21.54 4.39 -14.03
N ILE A 180 20.64 4.03 -13.10
CA ILE A 180 20.02 2.69 -13.04
C ILE A 180 19.31 2.35 -14.34
N LEU A 181 18.63 3.34 -14.92
CA LEU A 181 17.91 3.19 -16.18
C LEU A 181 18.81 3.27 -17.41
N ARG A 182 20.09 3.63 -17.26
CA ARG A 182 21.05 3.83 -18.36
C ARG A 182 20.52 4.76 -19.46
N GLY A 183 19.74 5.76 -19.08
CA GLY A 183 19.05 6.67 -20.00
C GLY A 183 17.84 6.08 -20.73
N GLU A 184 17.49 4.81 -20.52
CA GLU A 184 16.31 4.19 -21.09
C GLU A 184 15.04 4.51 -20.30
N LYS A 185 13.88 4.33 -20.94
CA LYS A 185 12.58 4.45 -20.26
C LYS A 185 12.31 3.16 -19.49
N LEU A 186 11.95 3.28 -18.21
CA LEU A 186 11.46 2.15 -17.42
C LEU A 186 10.21 1.54 -18.07
N ARG A 187 10.28 0.27 -18.47
CA ARG A 187 9.15 -0.49 -19.01
C ARG A 187 8.77 -1.58 -18.02
N VAL A 188 7.54 -1.54 -17.53
CA VAL A 188 7.02 -2.54 -16.59
C VAL A 188 5.89 -3.30 -17.25
N LYS A 189 6.09 -4.61 -17.45
CA LYS A 189 5.03 -5.49 -17.94
C LYS A 189 4.04 -5.75 -16.80
N LEU A 190 2.75 -5.74 -17.11
CA LEU A 190 1.67 -6.05 -16.16
C LEU A 190 1.07 -7.40 -16.53
N ASP A 191 1.63 -8.48 -15.99
CA ASP A 191 1.30 -9.85 -16.39
C ASP A 191 0.98 -10.78 -15.21
N SER A 192 0.92 -10.25 -13.99
CA SER A 192 0.48 -10.98 -12.80
C SER A 192 -0.72 -10.26 -12.19
N MET A 193 -1.75 -11.02 -11.81
CA MET A 193 -2.91 -10.53 -11.08
C MET A 193 -3.17 -11.45 -9.89
N ASP A 194 -3.41 -10.88 -8.71
CA ASP A 194 -3.66 -11.63 -7.49
C ASP A 194 -4.45 -10.78 -6.48
N ILE A 195 -4.84 -11.38 -5.38
CA ILE A 195 -5.57 -10.75 -4.29
C ILE A 195 -4.65 -10.62 -3.07
N MET A 196 -4.54 -9.42 -2.51
CA MET A 196 -3.72 -9.17 -1.34
C MET A 196 -4.25 -9.96 -0.15
N LYS A 197 -3.40 -10.81 0.44
CA LYS A 197 -3.74 -11.60 1.62
C LYS A 197 -4.16 -10.67 2.78
N PRO A 198 -5.23 -11.01 3.51
CA PRO A 198 -5.71 -10.18 4.61
C PRO A 198 -4.67 -10.05 5.72
N GLU A 199 -4.62 -8.87 6.31
CA GLU A 199 -3.78 -8.63 7.48
C GLU A 199 -4.28 -9.49 8.65
N ARG A 200 -3.39 -10.33 9.22
CA ARG A 200 -3.72 -11.28 10.31
C ARG A 200 -4.69 -12.41 9.94
N GLN A 201 -4.78 -12.78 8.66
CA GLN A 201 -5.65 -13.86 8.18
C GLN A 201 -7.15 -13.62 8.44
N ASP A 202 -7.53 -12.36 8.68
CA ASP A 202 -8.90 -11.96 8.91
C ASP A 202 -9.65 -11.85 7.59
N GLN A 203 -10.40 -12.92 7.24
CA GLN A 203 -11.13 -13.02 5.97
C GLN A 203 -12.28 -12.01 5.84
N GLU A 204 -12.71 -11.39 6.94
CA GLU A 204 -13.74 -10.35 6.92
C GLU A 204 -13.20 -8.99 6.44
N ARG A 205 -11.88 -8.84 6.32
CA ARG A 205 -11.27 -7.61 5.81
C ARG A 205 -11.34 -7.52 4.30
N ALA A 206 -11.55 -6.29 3.82
CA ALA A 206 -11.54 -5.99 2.38
C ALA A 206 -10.23 -6.46 1.74
N ASN A 207 -10.39 -7.36 0.77
CA ASN A 207 -9.29 -7.84 -0.04
C ASN A 207 -9.04 -6.84 -1.18
N VAL A 208 -7.78 -6.57 -1.48
CA VAL A 208 -7.39 -5.68 -2.58
C VAL A 208 -6.88 -6.54 -3.72
N MET A 209 -7.59 -6.58 -4.85
CA MET A 209 -7.05 -7.15 -6.08
C MET A 209 -5.94 -6.23 -6.60
N TRP A 210 -4.90 -6.81 -7.19
CA TRP A 210 -3.81 -6.05 -7.77
C TRP A 210 -3.31 -6.71 -9.06
N VAL A 211 -2.71 -5.89 -9.91
CA VAL A 211 -2.06 -6.27 -11.16
C VAL A 211 -0.67 -5.66 -11.14
N GLY A 212 0.34 -6.43 -11.48
CA GLY A 212 1.73 -6.02 -11.43
C GLY A 212 2.62 -6.86 -12.32
N PRO A 213 3.93 -6.56 -12.33
CA PRO A 213 4.89 -7.41 -13.01
C PRO A 213 5.08 -8.72 -12.25
N SER A 214 5.32 -9.80 -12.99
CA SER A 214 5.89 -11.03 -12.43
C SER A 214 7.23 -10.72 -11.75
N LEU A 215 7.42 -11.21 -10.53
CA LEU A 215 8.58 -10.89 -9.69
C LEU A 215 9.92 -11.35 -10.30
N ASP A 216 9.87 -12.37 -11.16
CA ASP A 216 11.06 -12.97 -11.79
C ASP A 216 11.48 -12.24 -13.07
N GLY A 217 10.66 -11.32 -13.58
CA GLY A 217 10.92 -10.59 -14.82
C GLY A 217 12.04 -9.56 -14.69
N GLU A 218 12.80 -9.32 -15.77
CA GLU A 218 13.80 -8.25 -15.83
C GLU A 218 13.20 -6.87 -15.52
N SER A 219 12.01 -6.57 -16.05
CA SER A 219 11.30 -5.33 -15.74
C SER A 219 10.97 -5.17 -14.26
N ALA A 220 10.65 -6.27 -13.56
CA ALA A 220 10.38 -6.24 -12.13
C ALA A 220 11.64 -5.97 -11.33
N ARG A 221 12.76 -6.58 -11.72
CA ARG A 221 14.08 -6.32 -11.12
C ARG A 221 14.51 -4.87 -11.30
N GLN A 222 14.29 -4.30 -12.49
CA GLN A 222 14.59 -2.88 -12.75
C GLN A 222 13.68 -1.94 -11.94
N LEU A 223 12.36 -2.19 -11.90
CA LEU A 223 11.43 -1.45 -11.06
C LEU A 223 11.84 -1.52 -9.58
N LYS A 224 12.21 -2.71 -9.10
CA LYS A 224 12.69 -2.93 -7.74
C LYS A 224 13.96 -2.15 -7.46
N ALA A 225 14.94 -2.14 -8.36
CA ALA A 225 16.19 -1.38 -8.19
C ALA A 225 15.94 0.12 -8.06
N VAL A 226 15.08 0.69 -8.93
CA VAL A 226 14.67 2.10 -8.85
C VAL A 226 13.98 2.38 -7.52
N ALA A 227 13.04 1.52 -7.13
CA ALA A 227 12.28 1.69 -5.92
C ALA A 227 13.13 1.54 -4.65
N ASP A 228 14.09 0.61 -4.62
CA ASP A 228 15.04 0.43 -3.52
C ASP A 228 15.91 1.68 -3.34
N VAL A 229 16.36 2.32 -4.42
CA VAL A 229 17.11 3.59 -4.34
C VAL A 229 16.25 4.72 -3.78
N ILE A 230 14.97 4.80 -4.18
CA ILE A 230 14.03 5.80 -3.66
C ILE A 230 13.78 5.57 -2.17
N VAL A 231 13.45 4.33 -1.78
CA VAL A 231 13.20 3.95 -0.39
C VAL A 231 14.43 4.24 0.46
N LYS A 232 15.62 3.85 0.00
CA LYS A 232 16.87 4.12 0.70
C LYS A 232 17.11 5.62 0.90
N GLY A 233 16.99 6.44 -0.15
CA GLY A 233 17.21 7.89 -0.05
C GLY A 233 16.23 8.57 0.91
N PHE A 234 14.96 8.19 0.88
CA PHE A 234 13.97 8.74 1.82
C PHE A 234 14.14 8.24 3.26
N ALA A 235 14.63 7.01 3.45
CA ALA A 235 14.95 6.48 4.77
C ALA A 235 16.16 7.20 5.37
N GLU A 236 17.21 7.42 4.58
CA GLU A 236 18.41 8.18 4.96
C GLU A 236 18.07 9.63 5.33
N ALA A 237 17.11 10.24 4.63
CA ALA A 237 16.58 11.57 4.95
C ALA A 237 15.65 11.61 6.17
N GLY A 238 15.37 10.46 6.82
CA GLY A 238 14.47 10.38 7.97
C GLY A 238 12.99 10.63 7.64
N LEU A 239 12.60 10.56 6.37
CA LEU A 239 11.25 10.87 5.87
C LEU A 239 10.33 9.64 5.85
N LEU A 240 10.88 8.42 5.75
CA LEU A 240 10.07 7.20 5.81
C LEU A 240 9.76 6.78 7.24
N VAL A 241 8.57 6.22 7.42
CA VAL A 241 8.24 5.43 8.60
C VAL A 241 8.80 4.03 8.35
N ASP A 242 9.69 3.55 9.21
CA ASP A 242 10.25 2.21 9.08
C ASP A 242 9.13 1.17 9.32
N GLU A 243 8.53 0.69 8.23
CA GLU A 243 7.46 -0.30 8.28
C GLU A 243 7.92 -1.69 7.83
N LYS A 244 9.19 -1.88 7.45
CA LYS A 244 9.71 -3.13 6.83
C LYS A 244 8.77 -3.70 5.73
N ARG A 245 8.02 -2.84 5.04
CA ARG A 245 7.04 -3.25 4.02
C ARG A 245 7.71 -3.42 2.66
N HIS A 246 7.45 -4.55 2.01
CA HIS A 246 7.85 -4.79 0.63
C HIS A 246 7.08 -3.86 -0.32
N LEU A 247 7.70 -3.54 -1.46
CA LEU A 247 7.09 -2.78 -2.56
C LEU A 247 5.82 -3.46 -3.07
N LYS A 248 4.78 -2.66 -3.37
CA LYS A 248 3.49 -3.19 -3.82
C LYS A 248 2.97 -2.41 -5.02
N ALA A 249 2.62 -3.15 -6.07
CA ALA A 249 1.66 -2.70 -7.06
C ALA A 249 0.26 -2.89 -6.47
N SER A 250 -0.59 -1.88 -6.53
CA SER A 250 -2.00 -1.99 -6.11
C SER A 250 -2.87 -1.54 -7.28
N VAL A 251 -3.79 -2.39 -7.73
CA VAL A 251 -4.61 -2.10 -8.92
C VAL A 251 -6.11 -2.14 -8.69
N VAL A 252 -6.68 -2.65 -7.60
CA VAL A 252 -8.14 -2.69 -7.36
C VAL A 252 -8.92 -3.64 -8.26
#